data_AF-A0A7S2LEV1-F1
#
_entry.id   AF-A0A7S2LEV1-F1
#
_cell.length_a   1.000
_cell.length_b   1.000
_cell.length_c   1.000
_cell.angle_alpha   90.00
_cell.angle_beta   90.00
_cell.angle_gamma   90.00
#
_symmetry.space_group_name_H-M   'P 1'
#
loop_
_entity.id
_entity.type
_entity.pdbx_description
1 polymer ?
#
loop_
_entity_poly.entity_id
_entity_poly.type
_entity_poly.pdbx_seq_one_letter_code
_entity_poly.pdbx_strand_id
1 'polypeptide(L)'
;GNASGFVERRLAAITNQLPATGLKLVATVDGSDTEIVPGGTLSLPAGQKVDALKVVLTGGDTFAPTAAKLKLVLDSVTDAQAVGGACTTEATALGPAEVNPHFSAEFGANTTVTSSDTTLGAVLDGTTGLVFKMGGNFGLCYSDTGDFTSSHVDIMDNVKISVAGVYETCVAADCLTNKPYYCHALKGASSALGSCSLKYDGFTGTVGKATWSAAWSATFNGATGAQESLTPQACGTAPESTALPTAGTLVTPDAGQSNRVVRLPATQQLTAVTQAFTVAACYCPNVGGCDAVEEFTQQIGVVYLFTSKLCDPNDAAAACSTFDGFSGVAPQHTFTVMVHCPPGACAADTASKVKVVDAHADNDLASWEASNSCGTASQTAVQAAPPNCQSPTHCAAEGGSRQDWKIFGEGTAFALRAQGTKYEQRHFHTTKDFDLCFCLGTCNSATSWFKVGHLKLYPYRLVNLAGDQRGV
;
A
#
# COMPACT_ATOMS: atom_id res chain seq x y z
N GLY A 1 30.93 -28.97 62.55
CA GLY A 1 30.10 -27.77 62.37
C GLY A 1 30.46 -27.15 61.04
N ASN A 2 29.58 -27.29 60.05
CA ASN A 2 29.71 -26.64 58.76
C ASN A 2 28.86 -25.36 58.82
N ALA A 3 29.53 -24.21 58.84
CA ALA A 3 28.88 -22.91 58.72
C ALA A 3 28.44 -22.73 57.26
N SER A 4 27.18 -23.04 56.96
CA SER A 4 26.52 -22.61 55.73
C SER A 4 26.33 -21.10 55.81
N GLY A 5 27.20 -20.34 55.14
CA GLY A 5 27.04 -18.91 54.95
C GLY A 5 25.79 -18.63 54.12
N PHE A 6 24.67 -18.33 54.79
CA PHE A 6 23.52 -17.69 54.18
C PHE A 6 23.96 -16.27 53.79
N VAL A 7 24.27 -16.08 52.51
CA VAL A 7 24.34 -14.74 51.95
C VAL A 7 22.89 -14.29 51.80
N GLU A 8 22.39 -13.52 52.76
CA GLU A 8 21.19 -12.71 52.61
C GLU A 8 21.43 -11.73 51.45
N ARG A 9 21.08 -12.13 50.23
CA ARG A 9 20.83 -11.16 49.17
C ARG A 9 19.58 -10.40 49.59
N ARG A 10 19.76 -9.16 50.04
CA ARG A 10 18.66 -8.23 50.23
C ARG A 10 17.94 -8.09 48.90
N LEU A 11 16.65 -8.42 48.85
CA LEU A 11 15.80 -8.08 47.71
C LEU A 11 15.82 -6.56 47.53
N ALA A 12 16.29 -6.08 46.38
CA ALA A 12 16.08 -4.71 45.99
C ALA A 12 14.70 -4.60 45.32
N ALA A 13 13.88 -3.66 45.81
CA ALA A 13 12.67 -3.25 45.11
C ALA A 13 13.08 -2.27 44.01
N ILE A 14 12.81 -2.64 42.76
CA ILE A 14 13.09 -1.79 41.60
C ILE A 14 12.05 -0.70 41.54
N THR A 15 12.47 0.51 41.85
CA THR A 15 11.58 1.68 41.89
C THR A 15 11.81 2.64 40.75
N ASN A 16 12.95 2.68 40.06
CA ASN A 16 13.14 3.64 38.95
C ASN A 16 14.29 3.30 37.99
N GLN A 17 15.30 2.53 38.42
CA GLN A 17 16.40 2.06 37.57
C GLN A 17 16.38 0.55 37.46
N LEU A 18 16.40 0.05 36.22
CA LEU A 18 16.56 -1.35 35.90
C LEU A 18 18.00 -1.80 36.20
N PRO A 19 18.22 -3.07 36.58
CA PRO A 19 19.55 -3.55 36.87
C PRO A 19 20.25 -3.86 35.54
N ALA A 20 21.50 -3.40 35.41
CA ALA A 20 22.32 -3.66 34.21
C ALA A 20 22.59 -5.15 33.96
N THR A 21 22.41 -6.00 34.98
CA THR A 21 22.54 -7.46 34.88
C THR A 21 21.36 -8.15 35.53
N GLY A 22 21.08 -9.39 35.14
CA GLY A 22 19.98 -10.15 35.73
C GLY A 22 18.59 -9.68 35.30
N LEU A 23 18.49 -9.14 34.09
CA LEU A 23 17.25 -8.76 33.44
C LEU A 23 17.22 -9.40 32.05
N LYS A 24 16.07 -9.91 31.63
CA LYS A 24 15.84 -10.41 30.27
C LYS A 24 14.53 -9.90 29.72
N LEU A 25 14.47 -9.72 28.41
CA LEU A 25 13.23 -9.50 27.68
C LEU A 25 12.69 -10.87 27.25
N VAL A 26 11.39 -11.08 27.35
CA VAL A 26 10.71 -12.26 26.82
C VAL A 26 9.60 -11.78 25.91
N ALA A 27 9.65 -12.20 24.64
CA ALA A 27 8.60 -11.94 23.68
C ALA A 27 7.92 -13.27 23.31
N THR A 28 6.60 -13.34 23.43
CA THR A 28 5.81 -14.48 22.95
C THR A 28 5.36 -14.17 21.53
N VAL A 29 5.77 -14.99 20.57
CA VAL A 29 5.44 -14.84 19.15
C VAL A 29 4.94 -16.19 18.65
N ASP A 30 3.75 -16.20 18.05
CA ASP A 30 3.08 -17.42 17.57
C ASP A 30 3.01 -18.52 18.67
N GLY A 31 2.73 -18.09 19.90
CA GLY A 31 2.67 -18.95 21.08
C GLY A 31 4.00 -19.47 21.62
N SER A 32 5.14 -19.05 21.06
CA SER A 32 6.48 -19.45 21.50
C SER A 32 7.22 -18.30 22.17
N ASP A 33 7.80 -18.57 23.35
CA ASP A 33 8.60 -17.58 24.09
C ASP A 33 10.02 -17.50 23.55
N THR A 34 10.44 -16.30 23.17
CA THR A 34 11.83 -15.96 22.83
C THR A 34 12.43 -15.15 23.97
N GLU A 35 13.46 -15.69 24.62
CA GLU A 35 14.18 -14.99 25.69
C GLU A 35 15.40 -14.26 25.14
N ILE A 36 15.55 -13.00 25.53
CA ILE A 36 16.67 -12.13 25.13
C ILE A 36 17.38 -11.65 26.39
N VAL A 37 18.62 -12.12 26.54
CA VAL A 37 19.52 -11.74 27.63
C VAL A 37 20.20 -10.39 27.32
N PRO A 38 20.81 -9.71 28.32
CA PRO A 38 21.55 -8.48 28.09
C PRO A 38 22.68 -8.68 27.06
N GLY A 39 22.83 -7.71 26.16
CA GLY A 39 23.66 -7.76 24.94
C GLY A 39 22.98 -8.44 23.75
N GLY A 40 21.78 -9.00 23.92
CA GLY A 40 21.03 -9.69 22.87
C GLY A 40 20.16 -8.76 22.03
N THR A 41 19.74 -9.27 20.87
CA THR A 41 18.80 -8.60 19.96
C THR A 41 17.56 -9.48 19.78
N LEU A 42 16.39 -8.92 20.02
CA LEU A 42 15.11 -9.49 19.59
C LEU A 42 14.92 -9.16 18.11
N SER A 43 14.97 -10.16 17.24
CA SER A 43 14.71 -10.02 15.81
C SER A 43 13.27 -10.38 15.48
N LEU A 44 12.52 -9.45 14.88
CA LEU A 44 11.13 -9.65 14.48
C LEU A 44 10.92 -9.21 13.02
N PRO A 45 10.08 -9.87 12.22
CA PRO A 45 9.53 -9.30 11.00
C PRO A 45 8.43 -8.26 11.28
N ALA A 46 8.38 -7.19 10.48
CA ALA A 46 7.28 -6.23 10.49
C ALA A 46 5.96 -6.91 10.09
N GLY A 47 4.86 -6.48 10.70
CA GLY A 47 3.52 -7.05 10.53
C GLY A 47 3.27 -8.31 11.37
N GLN A 48 4.29 -8.94 11.95
CA GLN A 48 4.09 -10.08 12.85
C GLN A 48 3.55 -9.62 14.20
N LYS A 49 2.61 -10.40 14.73
CA LYS A 49 1.99 -10.19 16.03
C LYS A 49 2.89 -10.73 17.14
N VAL A 50 3.17 -9.88 18.13
CA VAL A 50 3.76 -10.26 19.41
C VAL A 50 2.63 -10.37 20.43
N ASP A 51 2.36 -11.59 20.89
CA ASP A 51 1.25 -11.90 21.80
C ASP A 51 1.52 -11.44 23.24
N ALA A 52 2.79 -11.41 23.66
CA ALA A 52 3.19 -10.86 24.94
C ALA A 52 4.60 -10.29 24.90
N LEU A 53 4.84 -9.20 25.65
CA LEU A 53 6.14 -8.60 25.86
C LEU A 53 6.37 -8.45 27.36
N LYS A 54 7.40 -9.10 27.90
CA LYS A 54 7.65 -9.19 29.35
C LYS A 54 9.09 -8.85 29.66
N VAL A 55 9.31 -8.07 30.71
CA VAL A 55 10.62 -7.85 31.33
C VAL A 55 10.71 -8.74 32.57
N VAL A 56 11.73 -9.59 32.64
CA VAL A 56 11.91 -10.58 33.71
C VAL A 56 13.22 -10.34 34.44
N LEU A 57 13.14 -10.22 35.77
CA LEU A 57 14.28 -10.12 36.67
C LEU A 57 14.71 -11.52 37.13
N THR A 58 15.99 -11.83 36.99
CA THR A 58 16.60 -13.11 37.39
C THR A 58 17.53 -12.98 38.60
N GLY A 59 17.74 -11.77 39.11
CA GLY A 59 18.68 -11.47 40.21
C GLY A 59 18.15 -11.69 41.63
N GLY A 60 16.85 -11.96 41.79
CA GLY A 60 16.13 -11.92 43.06
C GLY A 60 15.50 -10.56 43.38
N ASP A 61 15.67 -9.58 42.49
CA ASP A 61 15.00 -8.27 42.57
C ASP A 61 13.52 -8.38 42.20
N THR A 62 12.72 -7.42 42.67
CA THR A 62 11.26 -7.40 42.44
C THR A 62 10.83 -6.03 41.96
N PHE A 63 9.84 -6.00 41.07
CA PHE A 63 9.12 -4.80 40.69
C PHE A 63 8.16 -4.44 41.82
N ALA A 64 8.30 -3.22 42.38
CA ALA A 64 7.30 -2.65 43.29
C ALA A 64 6.58 -1.38 42.76
N PRO A 65 6.31 -1.23 41.44
CA PRO A 65 5.65 -0.03 40.92
C PRO A 65 4.13 -0.09 41.13
N THR A 66 3.52 1.08 41.38
CA THR A 66 2.07 1.22 41.45
C THR A 66 1.43 1.53 40.10
N ALA A 67 2.20 2.03 39.13
CA ALA A 67 1.71 2.52 37.85
C ALA A 67 2.67 2.27 36.69
N ALA A 68 3.46 1.20 36.74
CA ALA A 68 4.51 0.99 35.75
C ALA A 68 3.99 0.90 34.32
N LYS A 69 4.79 1.43 33.38
CA LYS A 69 4.53 1.38 31.94
C LYS A 69 5.77 1.03 31.15
N LEU A 70 5.53 0.48 29.97
CA LEU A 70 6.56 0.19 28.97
C LEU A 70 6.29 0.99 27.70
N LYS A 71 7.32 1.56 27.10
CA LYS A 71 7.19 2.34 25.87
C LYS A 71 8.30 2.03 24.89
N LEU A 72 7.93 1.85 23.62
CA LEU A 72 8.88 1.68 22.53
C LEU A 72 9.38 3.04 22.05
N VAL A 73 10.67 3.11 21.76
CA VAL A 73 11.37 4.30 21.27
C VAL A 73 12.34 3.92 20.15
N LEU A 74 12.88 4.90 19.44
CA LEU A 74 13.99 4.68 18.52
C LEU A 74 15.26 4.20 19.26
N ASP A 75 16.05 3.28 18.68
CA ASP A 75 17.33 2.78 19.25
C ASP A 75 18.41 3.87 19.41
N SER A 76 18.15 5.09 18.95
CA SER A 76 19.04 6.24 19.19
C SER A 76 18.93 6.84 20.58
N VAL A 77 17.93 6.45 21.39
CA VAL A 77 17.78 6.93 22.77
C VAL A 77 18.81 6.26 23.66
N THR A 78 19.67 7.07 24.28
CA THR A 78 20.66 6.64 25.27
C THR A 78 20.10 6.73 26.69
N ASP A 79 20.72 6.06 27.66
CA ASP A 79 20.32 6.11 29.08
C ASP A 79 20.22 7.54 29.61
N ALA A 80 21.23 8.36 29.30
CA ALA A 80 21.26 9.75 29.73
C ALA A 80 20.08 10.56 29.16
N GLN A 81 19.67 10.27 27.92
CA GLN A 81 18.50 10.89 27.31
C GLN A 81 17.21 10.34 27.91
N ALA A 82 17.12 9.02 28.13
CA ALA A 82 15.98 8.37 28.75
C ALA A 82 15.70 8.98 30.13
N VAL A 83 16.70 9.03 31.02
CA VAL A 83 16.63 9.66 32.36
C VAL A 83 16.23 11.14 32.28
N GLY A 84 16.60 11.82 31.19
CA GLY A 84 16.19 13.19 30.87
C GLY A 84 14.76 13.34 30.33
N GLY A 85 13.97 12.27 30.24
CA GLY A 85 12.59 12.28 29.74
C GLY A 85 12.46 12.09 28.22
N ALA A 86 13.52 11.68 27.50
CA ALA A 86 13.47 11.51 26.06
C ALA A 86 12.56 10.37 25.59
N CYS A 87 11.98 9.54 26.47
CA CYS A 87 11.07 8.47 26.04
C CYS A 87 9.68 9.00 25.61
N THR A 88 9.34 10.25 25.92
CA THR A 88 8.05 10.87 25.55
C THR A 88 8.16 11.97 24.52
N THR A 89 9.36 12.37 24.11
CA THR A 89 9.50 13.43 23.10
C THR A 89 9.11 12.93 21.71
N GLU A 90 8.46 13.78 20.93
CA GLU A 90 7.99 13.41 19.57
C GLU A 90 9.12 12.95 18.64
N ALA A 91 10.36 13.37 18.89
CA ALA A 91 11.52 13.02 18.06
C ALA A 91 12.00 11.57 18.23
N THR A 92 11.61 10.89 19.31
CA THR A 92 12.14 9.58 19.72
C THR A 92 11.03 8.59 20.03
N ALA A 93 9.83 9.08 20.36
CA ALA A 93 8.64 8.26 20.53
C ALA A 93 8.19 7.69 19.18
N LEU A 94 7.78 6.42 19.20
CA LEU A 94 7.15 5.81 18.03
C LEU A 94 5.72 6.32 17.89
N GLY A 95 5.36 6.72 16.67
CA GLY A 95 4.02 7.17 16.33
C GLY A 95 3.12 6.03 15.88
N PRO A 96 1.88 6.37 15.50
CA PRO A 96 0.91 5.40 14.95
C PRO A 96 1.28 4.91 13.54
N ALA A 97 2.33 5.49 12.94
CA ALA A 97 2.92 5.03 11.69
C ALA A 97 3.75 3.75 11.89
N GLU A 98 4.47 3.65 13.00
CA GLU A 98 5.45 2.60 13.28
C GLU A 98 4.87 1.43 14.08
N VAL A 99 3.96 1.69 15.01
CA VAL A 99 3.40 0.68 15.92
C VAL A 99 1.89 0.87 16.14
N ASN A 100 1.24 -0.12 16.72
CA ASN A 100 -0.18 -0.07 17.03
C ASN A 100 -0.49 0.85 18.25
N PRO A 101 -1.77 1.26 18.44
CA PRO A 101 -2.15 2.34 19.38
C PRO A 101 -1.64 2.22 20.81
N HIS A 102 -1.46 0.99 21.32
CA HIS A 102 -0.98 0.78 22.69
C HIS A 102 0.43 1.31 22.92
N PHE A 103 1.32 1.20 21.92
CA PHE A 103 2.70 1.67 22.03
C PHE A 103 2.95 3.00 21.35
N SER A 104 2.05 3.43 20.46
CA SER A 104 2.09 4.78 19.89
C SER A 104 1.46 5.84 20.80
N ALA A 105 0.83 5.43 21.91
CA ALA A 105 0.29 6.34 22.89
C ALA A 105 1.40 7.12 23.61
N GLU A 106 1.09 8.34 24.05
CA GLU A 106 2.03 9.24 24.73
C GLU A 106 2.78 8.55 25.88
N PHE A 107 2.08 7.72 26.67
CA PHE A 107 2.65 7.03 27.83
C PHE A 107 2.85 5.52 27.62
N GLY A 108 2.82 5.03 26.37
CA GLY A 108 3.01 3.61 26.07
C GLY A 108 1.96 2.68 26.71
N ALA A 109 2.34 1.41 26.88
CA ALA A 109 1.46 0.36 27.34
C ALA A 109 1.45 0.25 28.88
N ASN A 110 0.26 0.02 29.44
CA ASN A 110 0.12 -0.38 30.85
C ASN A 110 0.83 -1.71 31.09
N THR A 111 1.19 -1.98 32.36
CA THR A 111 1.83 -3.25 32.72
C THR A 111 1.08 -3.99 33.83
N THR A 112 1.34 -5.28 33.92
CA THR A 112 0.93 -6.15 35.03
C THR A 112 2.16 -6.82 35.62
N VAL A 113 2.27 -6.79 36.94
CA VAL A 113 3.30 -7.51 37.69
C VAL A 113 2.74 -8.88 38.10
N THR A 114 3.49 -9.95 37.83
CA THR A 114 3.10 -11.32 38.24
C THR A 114 3.17 -11.50 39.75
N SER A 115 2.51 -12.52 40.33
CA SER A 115 2.49 -12.77 41.77
C SER A 115 3.85 -13.04 42.44
N SER A 116 4.91 -13.28 41.68
CA SER A 116 6.30 -13.37 42.20
C SER A 116 7.02 -12.03 42.22
N ASP A 117 6.38 -10.96 41.74
CA ASP A 117 6.92 -9.62 41.54
C ASP A 117 8.19 -9.52 40.67
N THR A 118 8.62 -10.61 40.04
CA THR A 118 9.84 -10.64 39.21
C THR A 118 9.59 -10.41 37.73
N THR A 119 8.34 -10.42 37.28
CA THR A 119 7.98 -10.25 35.86
C THR A 119 7.01 -9.10 35.68
N LEU A 120 7.38 -8.18 34.80
CA LEU A 120 6.58 -7.05 34.35
C LEU A 120 6.13 -7.30 32.91
N GLY A 121 4.86 -7.61 32.71
CA GLY A 121 4.27 -7.84 31.38
C GLY A 121 3.55 -6.61 30.86
N ALA A 122 3.76 -6.23 29.60
CA ALA A 122 2.91 -5.25 28.93
C ALA A 122 1.48 -5.80 28.77
N VAL A 123 0.48 -4.97 29.05
CA VAL A 123 -0.93 -5.27 28.79
C VAL A 123 -1.20 -5.01 27.32
N LEU A 124 -1.23 -6.08 26.54
CA LEU A 124 -1.54 -6.07 25.12
C LEU A 124 -3.01 -6.41 24.92
N ASP A 125 -3.62 -5.87 23.86
CA ASP A 125 -4.91 -6.35 23.40
C ASP A 125 -4.75 -7.78 22.88
N GLY A 126 -5.45 -8.75 23.46
CA GLY A 126 -5.34 -10.16 23.08
C GLY A 126 -5.68 -10.43 21.61
N THR A 127 -6.48 -9.57 20.97
CA THR A 127 -6.81 -9.69 19.55
C THR A 127 -5.68 -9.17 18.65
N THR A 128 -5.18 -7.97 18.92
CA THR A 128 -4.21 -7.29 18.03
C THR A 128 -2.74 -7.47 18.43
N GLY A 129 -2.43 -7.77 19.70
CA GLY A 129 -1.07 -7.91 20.22
C GLY A 129 -0.26 -6.62 20.12
N LEU A 130 1.07 -6.73 20.07
CA LEU A 130 1.98 -5.69 19.59
C LEU A 130 2.34 -6.00 18.14
N VAL A 131 2.18 -5.02 17.24
CA VAL A 131 2.56 -5.14 15.83
C VAL A 131 3.40 -3.94 15.43
N PHE A 132 4.59 -4.22 14.90
CA PHE A 132 5.41 -3.22 14.22
C PHE A 132 4.96 -3.11 12.78
N LYS A 133 4.53 -1.92 12.37
CA LYS A 133 4.06 -1.64 11.00
C LYS A 133 5.22 -1.37 10.03
N MET A 134 6.38 -0.99 10.56
CA MET A 134 7.59 -0.67 9.79
C MET A 134 8.81 -1.42 10.33
N GLY A 135 9.79 -1.63 9.44
CA GLY A 135 11.13 -2.06 9.84
C GLY A 135 11.90 -0.95 10.56
N GLY A 136 12.84 -1.32 11.41
CA GLY A 136 13.65 -0.36 12.17
C GLY A 136 14.37 -0.99 13.35
N ASN A 137 15.14 -0.18 14.07
CA ASN A 137 15.73 -0.57 15.34
C ASN A 137 15.09 0.24 16.46
N PHE A 138 14.64 -0.45 17.49
CA PHE A 138 13.86 0.11 18.58
C PHE A 138 14.47 -0.25 19.94
N GLY A 139 14.28 0.65 20.89
CA GLY A 139 14.55 0.45 22.31
C GLY A 139 13.26 0.33 23.11
N LEU A 140 13.39 -0.08 24.38
CA LEU A 140 12.27 -0.22 25.31
C LEU A 140 12.55 0.59 26.57
N CYS A 141 11.76 1.64 26.78
CA CYS A 141 11.77 2.41 28.02
C CYS A 141 10.83 1.80 29.07
N TYR A 142 11.23 1.91 30.32
CA TYR A 142 10.47 1.57 31.51
C TYR A 142 10.23 2.83 32.33
N SER A 143 9.03 2.97 32.90
CA SER A 143 8.73 3.98 33.91
C SER A 143 7.97 3.34 35.06
N ASP A 144 8.33 3.64 36.30
CA ASP A 144 7.70 3.14 37.52
C ASP A 144 6.40 3.87 37.88
N THR A 145 6.35 5.17 37.57
CA THR A 145 5.18 6.06 37.75
C THR A 145 4.24 6.04 36.55
N GLY A 146 4.74 5.62 35.39
CA GLY A 146 3.99 5.56 34.14
C GLY A 146 3.81 6.90 33.42
N ASP A 147 4.44 7.97 33.92
CA ASP A 147 4.41 9.30 33.32
C ASP A 147 5.71 9.64 32.55
N PHE A 148 6.74 8.79 32.64
CA PHE A 148 8.04 8.97 32.00
C PHE A 148 8.69 10.33 32.32
N THR A 149 8.40 10.88 33.51
CA THR A 149 9.06 12.08 34.01
C THR A 149 10.52 11.79 34.37
N SER A 150 11.36 12.83 34.33
CA SER A 150 12.79 12.70 34.64
C SER A 150 13.03 12.03 35.99
N SER A 151 13.99 11.12 36.06
CA SER A 151 14.32 10.28 37.25
C SER A 151 13.37 9.12 37.57
N HIS A 152 12.25 8.98 36.85
CA HIS A 152 11.27 7.89 36.94
C HIS A 152 11.16 7.12 35.61
N VAL A 153 12.27 7.11 34.88
CA VAL A 153 12.36 6.52 33.55
C VAL A 153 13.76 5.96 33.35
N ASP A 154 13.78 4.79 32.73
CA ASP A 154 15.00 4.09 32.36
C ASP A 154 14.81 3.43 30.99
N ILE A 155 15.91 3.02 30.35
CA ILE A 155 15.89 2.31 29.08
C ILE A 155 16.61 0.97 29.23
N MET A 156 16.07 -0.05 28.58
CA MET A 156 16.74 -1.34 28.43
C MET A 156 17.83 -1.26 27.37
N ASP A 157 18.90 -0.52 27.65
CA ASP A 157 20.05 -0.25 26.77
C ASP A 157 20.73 -1.51 26.24
N ASN A 158 20.75 -2.55 27.06
CA ASN A 158 21.37 -3.82 26.78
C ASN A 158 20.44 -4.79 26.04
N VAL A 159 19.23 -4.40 25.65
CA VAL A 159 18.35 -5.23 24.81
C VAL A 159 17.87 -4.42 23.61
N LYS A 160 18.24 -4.85 22.41
CA LYS A 160 17.81 -4.21 21.16
C LYS A 160 16.63 -4.96 20.54
N ILE A 161 15.67 -4.23 19.99
CA ILE A 161 14.60 -4.80 19.18
C ILE A 161 14.88 -4.41 17.73
N SER A 162 15.22 -5.37 16.88
CA SER A 162 15.48 -5.15 15.46
C SER A 162 14.34 -5.75 14.64
N VAL A 163 13.61 -4.89 13.94
CA VAL A 163 12.47 -5.29 13.12
C VAL A 163 12.87 -5.25 11.66
N ALA A 164 12.87 -6.41 11.01
CA ALA A 164 13.12 -6.52 9.58
C ALA A 164 11.85 -6.17 8.80
N GLY A 165 11.96 -5.35 7.76
CA GLY A 165 10.81 -4.86 7.01
C GLY A 165 11.07 -3.56 6.26
N VAL A 166 10.12 -3.16 5.44
CA VAL A 166 10.11 -1.85 4.76
C VAL A 166 9.83 -0.73 5.77
N TYR A 167 10.38 0.45 5.55
CA TYR A 167 10.04 1.65 6.33
C TYR A 167 9.88 2.87 5.43
N GLU A 168 9.21 3.88 5.97
CA GLU A 168 8.99 5.18 5.32
C GLU A 168 9.07 6.31 6.35
N THR A 169 9.54 7.48 5.95
CA THR A 169 9.72 8.67 6.80
C THR A 169 8.43 9.41 7.13
N CYS A 170 7.27 8.76 6.99
CA CYS A 170 5.97 9.36 7.21
C CYS A 170 5.52 9.25 8.68
N VAL A 171 4.85 10.30 9.17
CA VAL A 171 4.39 10.39 10.57
C VAL A 171 2.89 10.10 10.74
N ALA A 172 2.14 10.03 9.63
CA ALA A 172 0.71 9.79 9.69
C ALA A 172 0.43 8.32 10.07
N ALA A 173 -0.62 8.11 10.87
CA ALA A 173 -1.08 6.78 11.24
C ALA A 173 -1.26 5.90 10.00
N ASP A 174 -0.71 4.68 10.05
CA ASP A 174 -0.86 3.70 8.97
C ASP A 174 -0.40 4.23 7.60
N CYS A 175 0.56 5.16 7.56
CA CYS A 175 0.93 5.82 6.31
C CYS A 175 1.48 4.85 5.26
N LEU A 176 2.28 3.87 5.67
CA LEU A 176 2.75 2.82 4.76
C LEU A 176 1.57 1.95 4.30
N THR A 177 0.71 1.51 5.22
CA THR A 177 -0.50 0.72 4.93
C THR A 177 -1.43 1.42 3.95
N ASN A 178 -1.62 2.74 4.10
CA ASN A 178 -2.57 3.55 3.33
C ASN A 178 -1.97 4.20 2.08
N LYS A 179 -0.69 3.95 1.78
CA LYS A 179 -0.01 4.60 0.67
C LYS A 179 -0.60 4.15 -0.67
N PRO A 180 -1.16 5.08 -1.47
CA PRO A 180 -1.85 4.72 -2.70
C PRO A 180 -0.87 4.51 -3.86
N TYR A 181 -1.09 3.46 -4.65
CA TYR A 181 -0.40 3.21 -5.91
C TYR A 181 -1.42 3.00 -7.03
N TYR A 182 -1.42 3.88 -8.02
CA TYR A 182 -2.39 3.87 -9.12
C TYR A 182 -1.83 3.13 -10.32
N CYS A 183 -2.53 2.06 -10.70
CA CYS A 183 -2.08 1.11 -11.71
C CYS A 183 -3.25 0.76 -12.64
N HIS A 184 -2.99 -0.01 -13.69
CA HIS A 184 -4.02 -0.33 -14.68
C HIS A 184 -3.94 -1.77 -15.18
N ALA A 185 -5.09 -2.33 -15.52
CA ALA A 185 -5.23 -3.59 -16.26
C ALA A 185 -6.03 -3.34 -17.54
N LEU A 186 -5.65 -4.02 -18.63
CA LEU A 186 -6.16 -3.72 -19.96
C LEU A 186 -7.04 -4.85 -20.50
N LYS A 187 -8.09 -4.47 -21.25
CA LYS A 187 -8.86 -5.42 -22.06
C LYS A 187 -8.04 -5.85 -23.27
N GLY A 188 -7.92 -7.15 -23.48
CA GLY A 188 -7.31 -7.67 -24.71
C GLY A 188 -5.78 -7.52 -24.81
N ALA A 189 -5.11 -7.04 -23.75
CA ALA A 189 -3.65 -6.95 -23.66
C ALA A 189 -3.19 -7.02 -22.20
N SER A 190 -1.95 -7.46 -21.97
CA SER A 190 -1.26 -7.29 -20.68
C SER A 190 -0.65 -5.89 -20.59
N SER A 191 -0.52 -5.35 -19.38
CA SER A 191 0.28 -4.14 -19.16
C SER A 191 1.77 -4.41 -19.36
N ALA A 192 2.57 -3.35 -19.53
CA ALA A 192 4.02 -3.48 -19.55
C ALA A 192 4.56 -3.92 -18.18
N LEU A 193 5.69 -4.63 -18.15
CA LEU A 193 6.38 -4.95 -16.91
C LEU A 193 6.79 -3.67 -16.17
N GLY A 194 6.49 -3.58 -14.88
CA GLY A 194 6.79 -2.38 -14.09
C GLY A 194 5.89 -1.19 -14.43
N SER A 195 4.77 -1.41 -15.15
CA SER A 195 3.77 -0.36 -15.33
C SER A 195 3.10 0.06 -14.03
N CYS A 196 3.20 -0.81 -13.03
CA CYS A 196 2.87 -0.57 -11.65
C CYS A 196 4.13 -0.80 -10.83
N SER A 197 4.55 0.19 -10.06
CA SER A 197 5.70 0.08 -9.16
C SER A 197 5.44 0.78 -7.84
N LEU A 198 5.93 0.15 -6.77
CA LEU A 198 5.84 0.66 -5.41
C LEU A 198 7.19 1.15 -4.98
N LYS A 199 7.25 2.40 -4.51
CA LYS A 199 8.45 3.02 -3.97
C LYS A 199 8.29 3.24 -2.47
N TYR A 200 9.34 2.94 -1.71
CA TYR A 200 9.47 3.22 -0.28
C TYR A 200 10.87 3.77 0.04
N ASP A 201 11.09 4.28 1.25
CA ASP A 201 12.35 4.95 1.59
C ASP A 201 13.51 3.98 1.83
N GLY A 202 13.22 2.83 2.43
CA GLY A 202 14.19 1.78 2.66
C GLY A 202 13.62 0.52 3.31
N PHE A 203 14.52 -0.36 3.74
CA PHE A 203 14.20 -1.57 4.48
C PHE A 203 15.29 -1.86 5.52
N THR A 204 14.91 -2.62 6.55
CA THR A 204 15.80 -3.14 7.59
C THR A 204 15.89 -4.66 7.45
N GLY A 205 17.09 -5.23 7.64
CA GLY A 205 17.33 -6.68 7.50
C GLY A 205 17.77 -7.08 6.09
N THR A 206 17.50 -8.32 5.71
CA THR A 206 17.79 -8.83 4.37
C THR A 206 16.72 -8.40 3.36
N VAL A 207 17.08 -8.33 2.08
CA VAL A 207 16.12 -8.05 1.01
C VAL A 207 15.06 -9.16 0.98
N GLY A 208 13.83 -8.76 1.22
CA GLY A 208 12.64 -9.59 1.19
C GLY A 208 12.05 -9.80 -0.20
N LYS A 209 10.81 -10.31 -0.23
CA LYS A 209 9.96 -10.37 -1.42
C LYS A 209 8.67 -9.61 -1.16
N ALA A 210 7.99 -9.20 -2.23
CA ALA A 210 6.66 -8.61 -2.19
C ALA A 210 5.64 -9.51 -2.90
N THR A 211 4.39 -9.42 -2.46
CA THR A 211 3.21 -10.01 -3.09
C THR A 211 2.00 -9.09 -2.89
N TRP A 212 0.79 -9.55 -3.16
CA TRP A 212 -0.44 -8.80 -2.92
C TRP A 212 -1.52 -9.69 -2.30
N SER A 213 -2.47 -9.06 -1.61
CA SER A 213 -3.61 -9.75 -1.00
C SER A 213 -4.69 -10.13 -2.01
N ALA A 214 -5.73 -10.81 -1.51
CA ALA A 214 -7.00 -10.95 -2.24
C ALA A 214 -7.61 -9.58 -2.57
N ALA A 215 -8.46 -9.51 -3.60
CA ALA A 215 -9.17 -8.29 -3.94
C ALA A 215 -10.09 -7.84 -2.80
N TRP A 216 -10.03 -6.54 -2.48
CA TRP A 216 -10.97 -5.90 -1.58
C TRP A 216 -12.38 -5.94 -2.17
N SER A 217 -13.38 -6.10 -1.32
CA SER A 217 -14.78 -6.04 -1.75
C SER A 217 -15.43 -4.75 -1.27
N ALA A 218 -16.33 -4.20 -2.07
CA ALA A 218 -17.14 -3.05 -1.69
C ALA A 218 -18.58 -3.25 -2.16
N THR A 219 -19.50 -2.60 -1.47
CA THR A 219 -20.88 -2.44 -1.93
C THR A 219 -21.11 -0.99 -2.33
N PHE A 220 -21.88 -0.79 -3.39
CA PHE A 220 -22.18 0.52 -3.94
C PHE A 220 -23.68 0.69 -4.09
N ASN A 221 -24.15 1.90 -3.85
CA ASN A 221 -25.52 2.27 -4.13
C ASN A 221 -25.78 2.20 -5.64
N GLY A 222 -26.74 1.38 -6.08
CA GLY A 222 -27.00 1.18 -7.52
C GLY A 222 -27.37 2.48 -8.25
N ALA A 223 -28.11 3.38 -7.59
CA ALA A 223 -28.58 4.63 -8.20
C ALA A 223 -27.48 5.70 -8.23
N THR A 224 -26.79 5.93 -7.12
CA THR A 224 -25.81 7.04 -7.00
C THR A 224 -24.36 6.62 -7.24
N GLY A 225 -24.06 5.32 -7.25
CA GLY A 225 -22.69 4.80 -7.33
C GLY A 225 -21.82 5.13 -6.10
N ALA A 226 -22.42 5.64 -5.01
CA ALA A 226 -21.71 5.93 -3.78
C ALA A 226 -21.31 4.64 -3.07
N GLN A 227 -20.11 4.59 -2.52
CA GLN A 227 -19.62 3.45 -1.77
C GLN A 227 -20.35 3.36 -0.42
N GLU A 228 -21.06 2.25 -0.17
CA GLU A 228 -21.81 2.02 1.07
C GLU A 228 -20.97 1.24 2.08
N SER A 229 -20.13 0.32 1.61
CA SER A 229 -19.18 -0.40 2.45
C SER A 229 -17.88 -0.72 1.72
N LEU A 230 -16.81 -0.89 2.49
CA LEU A 230 -15.52 -1.38 2.03
C LEU A 230 -15.04 -2.46 3.01
N THR A 231 -14.62 -3.59 2.47
CA THR A 231 -14.03 -4.70 3.23
C THR A 231 -12.61 -4.93 2.70
N PRO A 232 -11.62 -4.29 3.32
CA PRO A 232 -10.21 -4.51 3.00
C PRO A 232 -9.83 -5.98 3.22
N GLN A 233 -8.93 -6.49 2.37
CA GLN A 233 -8.30 -7.79 2.56
C GLN A 233 -6.89 -7.59 3.11
N ALA A 234 -6.61 -8.26 4.22
CA ALA A 234 -5.31 -8.25 4.86
C ALA A 234 -4.26 -8.97 4.03
N CYS A 235 -3.00 -8.62 4.26
CA CYS A 235 -1.87 -9.41 3.80
C CYS A 235 -1.87 -10.81 4.44
N GLY A 236 -1.16 -11.76 3.83
CA GLY A 236 -1.26 -13.18 4.20
C GLY A 236 -2.43 -13.94 3.58
N THR A 237 -3.26 -13.28 2.75
CA THR A 237 -4.38 -13.91 2.04
C THR A 237 -4.00 -14.27 0.60
N ALA A 238 -4.67 -15.30 0.04
CA ALA A 238 -4.43 -15.75 -1.33
C ALA A 238 -4.49 -14.58 -2.33
N PRO A 239 -3.46 -14.37 -3.17
CA PRO A 239 -3.37 -13.19 -4.02
C PRO A 239 -4.49 -13.12 -5.06
N GLU A 240 -4.95 -11.89 -5.36
CA GLU A 240 -5.88 -11.66 -6.47
C GLU A 240 -5.30 -12.16 -7.79
N SER A 241 -6.06 -13.01 -8.48
CA SER A 241 -5.59 -13.77 -9.66
C SER A 241 -6.28 -13.38 -10.97
N THR A 242 -7.27 -12.48 -10.96
CA THR A 242 -7.99 -12.08 -12.18
C THR A 242 -7.19 -11.05 -12.97
N ALA A 243 -6.71 -10.01 -12.28
CA ALA A 243 -5.97 -8.90 -12.90
C ALA A 243 -4.46 -9.02 -12.76
N LEU A 244 -3.97 -9.74 -11.76
CA LEU A 244 -2.54 -9.96 -11.53
C LEU A 244 -2.18 -11.44 -11.71
N PRO A 245 -1.01 -11.77 -12.28
CA PRO A 245 -0.63 -13.15 -12.57
C PRO A 245 -0.32 -13.95 -11.29
N THR A 246 -0.79 -15.19 -11.20
CA THR A 246 -0.46 -16.12 -10.10
C THR A 246 0.95 -16.70 -10.22
N ALA A 247 1.49 -16.79 -11.44
CA ALA A 247 2.89 -17.11 -11.68
C ALA A 247 3.75 -15.86 -11.44
N GLY A 248 4.75 -15.95 -10.57
CA GLY A 248 5.60 -14.80 -10.22
C GLY A 248 4.94 -13.82 -9.25
N THR A 249 4.00 -14.28 -8.41
CA THR A 249 3.41 -13.50 -7.32
C THR A 249 4.41 -12.99 -6.30
N LEU A 250 5.57 -13.65 -6.23
CA LEU A 250 6.66 -13.30 -5.34
C LEU A 250 7.69 -12.48 -6.11
N VAL A 251 7.68 -11.18 -5.87
CA VAL A 251 8.49 -10.19 -6.58
C VAL A 251 9.65 -9.76 -5.70
N THR A 252 10.87 -9.91 -6.20
CA THR A 252 12.04 -9.33 -5.55
C THR A 252 12.11 -7.83 -5.84
N PRO A 253 12.38 -6.97 -4.85
CA PRO A 253 12.67 -5.56 -5.09
C PRO A 253 13.79 -5.34 -6.14
N ASP A 254 13.71 -4.24 -6.87
CA ASP A 254 14.63 -3.90 -7.95
C ASP A 254 16.01 -3.50 -7.39
N ALA A 255 17.00 -4.38 -7.59
CA ALA A 255 18.38 -4.15 -7.19
C ALA A 255 19.01 -2.92 -7.86
N GLY A 256 18.58 -2.56 -9.08
CA GLY A 256 19.02 -1.36 -9.78
C GLY A 256 18.52 -0.06 -9.13
N GLN A 257 17.53 -0.15 -8.26
CA GLN A 257 16.98 0.94 -7.45
C GLN A 257 17.29 0.75 -5.96
N SER A 258 18.43 0.12 -5.65
CA SER A 258 18.87 -0.17 -4.28
C SER A 258 17.83 -0.95 -3.46
N ASN A 259 17.01 -1.78 -4.12
CA ASN A 259 15.91 -2.54 -3.52
C ASN A 259 14.85 -1.66 -2.84
N ARG A 260 14.65 -0.42 -3.32
CA ARG A 260 13.65 0.54 -2.81
C ARG A 260 12.38 0.62 -3.66
N VAL A 261 12.34 -0.18 -4.72
CA VAL A 261 11.23 -0.22 -5.67
C VAL A 261 10.82 -1.67 -5.91
N VAL A 262 9.53 -1.97 -5.76
CA VAL A 262 8.93 -3.24 -6.18
C VAL A 262 8.22 -3.00 -7.50
N ARG A 263 8.65 -3.65 -8.58
CA ARG A 263 7.99 -3.59 -9.89
C ARG A 263 7.00 -4.74 -10.00
N LEU A 264 5.71 -4.45 -10.08
CA LEU A 264 4.72 -5.50 -10.27
C LEU A 264 4.92 -6.17 -11.64
N PRO A 265 4.58 -7.47 -11.73
CA PRO A 265 4.53 -8.13 -13.02
C PRO A 265 3.48 -7.47 -13.92
N ALA A 266 3.59 -7.75 -15.22
CA ALA A 266 2.56 -7.37 -16.18
C ALA A 266 1.19 -7.89 -15.72
N THR A 267 0.17 -7.04 -15.79
CA THR A 267 -1.20 -7.46 -15.50
C THR A 267 -1.67 -8.52 -16.50
N GLN A 268 -2.61 -9.36 -16.05
CA GLN A 268 -3.24 -10.31 -16.95
C GLN A 268 -4.10 -9.58 -17.97
N GLN A 269 -4.15 -10.14 -19.19
CA GLN A 269 -5.07 -9.70 -20.21
C GLN A 269 -6.52 -9.96 -19.77
N LEU A 270 -7.28 -8.90 -19.55
CA LEU A 270 -8.69 -9.03 -19.22
C LEU A 270 -9.49 -9.42 -20.46
N THR A 271 -10.35 -10.43 -20.31
CA THR A 271 -11.32 -10.84 -21.34
C THR A 271 -12.52 -9.90 -21.38
N ALA A 272 -12.93 -9.40 -20.22
CA ALA A 272 -14.04 -8.47 -20.02
C ALA A 272 -13.65 -7.36 -19.03
N VAL A 273 -14.25 -6.18 -19.18
CA VAL A 273 -14.06 -5.04 -18.28
C VAL A 273 -15.38 -4.77 -17.57
N THR A 274 -15.56 -5.47 -16.46
CA THR A 274 -16.76 -5.38 -15.62
C THR A 274 -16.50 -4.64 -14.31
N GLN A 275 -15.24 -4.61 -13.86
CA GLN A 275 -14.85 -3.98 -12.61
C GLN A 275 -13.36 -3.59 -12.60
N ALA A 276 -12.98 -2.89 -11.55
CA ALA A 276 -11.60 -2.56 -11.19
C ALA A 276 -11.28 -3.21 -9.83
N PHE A 277 -9.99 -3.28 -9.46
CA PHE A 277 -9.55 -4.08 -8.32
C PHE A 277 -8.72 -3.24 -7.35
N THR A 278 -8.92 -3.45 -6.06
CA THR A 278 -8.05 -2.91 -5.00
C THR A 278 -7.43 -4.08 -4.25
N VAL A 279 -6.11 -4.04 -4.04
CA VAL A 279 -5.37 -5.05 -3.27
C VAL A 279 -4.40 -4.37 -2.30
N ALA A 280 -4.10 -5.01 -1.19
CA ALA A 280 -2.98 -4.62 -0.35
C ALA A 280 -1.69 -5.11 -0.99
N ALA A 281 -0.65 -4.27 -1.04
CA ALA A 281 0.69 -4.73 -1.36
C ALA A 281 1.36 -5.22 -0.08
N CYS A 282 1.93 -6.42 -0.14
CA CYS A 282 2.37 -7.15 1.03
C CYS A 282 3.86 -7.49 0.91
N TYR A 283 4.59 -7.46 2.01
CA TYR A 283 6.03 -7.66 2.05
C TYR A 283 6.39 -8.70 3.10
N CYS A 284 7.34 -9.56 2.74
CA CYS A 284 7.96 -10.54 3.61
C CYS A 284 9.46 -10.21 3.71
N PRO A 285 10.01 -9.94 4.91
CA PRO A 285 11.40 -9.51 5.09
C PRO A 285 12.47 -10.64 5.04
N ASN A 286 12.13 -11.82 4.51
CA ASN A 286 13.01 -13.00 4.37
C ASN A 286 13.60 -13.51 5.69
N VAL A 287 12.86 -13.35 6.79
CA VAL A 287 13.21 -13.92 8.10
C VAL A 287 12.65 -15.35 8.17
N GLY A 288 13.46 -16.32 7.74
CA GLY A 288 13.05 -17.73 7.68
C GLY A 288 12.57 -18.23 6.32
N GLY A 289 12.49 -17.34 5.32
CA GLY A 289 12.00 -17.62 3.98
C GLY A 289 10.98 -16.57 3.54
N CYS A 290 10.57 -16.63 2.28
CA CYS A 290 9.42 -15.90 1.71
C CYS A 290 8.82 -16.78 0.61
N ASP A 291 8.29 -17.92 1.00
CA ASP A 291 7.83 -18.98 0.12
C ASP A 291 6.33 -19.26 0.29
N ALA A 292 5.74 -18.88 1.42
CA ALA A 292 4.31 -18.99 1.69
C ALA A 292 3.65 -17.60 1.77
N VAL A 293 2.38 -17.51 1.37
CA VAL A 293 1.67 -16.22 1.29
C VAL A 293 1.45 -15.62 2.68
N GLU A 294 1.27 -16.48 3.68
CA GLU A 294 1.07 -16.13 5.09
C GLU A 294 2.30 -15.43 5.70
N GLU A 295 3.48 -15.57 5.10
CA GLU A 295 4.73 -14.93 5.55
C GLU A 295 4.81 -13.45 5.15
N PHE A 296 3.92 -12.99 4.25
CA PHE A 296 3.87 -11.61 3.79
C PHE A 296 2.97 -10.82 4.74
N THR A 297 3.42 -10.56 5.96
CA THR A 297 2.61 -9.92 7.01
C THR A 297 2.60 -8.39 6.94
N GLN A 298 3.60 -7.77 6.32
CA GLN A 298 3.72 -6.31 6.29
C GLN A 298 2.97 -5.72 5.09
N GLN A 299 1.96 -4.87 5.34
CA GLN A 299 1.36 -4.07 4.26
C GLN A 299 2.23 -2.86 3.91
N ILE A 300 2.67 -2.78 2.66
CA ILE A 300 3.54 -1.71 2.14
C ILE A 300 2.81 -0.70 1.24
N GLY A 301 1.48 -0.79 1.17
CA GLY A 301 0.62 0.14 0.43
C GLY A 301 -0.67 -0.50 -0.06
N VAL A 302 -1.43 0.29 -0.81
CA VAL A 302 -2.68 -0.13 -1.49
C VAL A 302 -2.50 0.09 -2.98
N VAL A 303 -2.69 -0.98 -3.76
CA VAL A 303 -2.64 -0.93 -5.23
C VAL A 303 -4.06 -0.85 -5.76
N TYR A 304 -4.33 0.23 -6.49
CA TYR A 304 -5.60 0.50 -7.16
C TYR A 304 -5.43 0.21 -8.65
N LEU A 305 -5.96 -0.93 -9.11
CA LEU A 305 -5.92 -1.38 -10.50
C LEU A 305 -7.16 -0.90 -11.26
N PHE A 306 -7.04 0.25 -11.91
CA PHE A 306 -8.08 0.81 -12.77
C PHE A 306 -8.23 -0.01 -14.04
N THR A 307 -9.46 -0.05 -14.55
CA THR A 307 -9.78 -0.61 -15.86
C THR A 307 -10.64 0.40 -16.60
N SER A 308 -10.64 0.31 -17.93
CA SER A 308 -11.45 1.22 -18.75
C SER A 308 -11.97 0.53 -19.99
N LYS A 309 -13.07 1.08 -20.52
CA LYS A 309 -13.73 0.61 -21.72
C LYS A 309 -14.39 1.76 -22.47
N LEU A 310 -14.64 1.55 -23.76
CA LEU A 310 -15.36 2.49 -24.60
C LEU A 310 -16.81 2.04 -24.74
N CYS A 311 -17.72 3.01 -24.75
CA CYS A 311 -19.15 2.77 -24.89
C CYS A 311 -19.77 3.63 -25.99
N ASP A 312 -20.96 3.22 -26.46
CA ASP A 312 -21.77 4.05 -27.34
C ASP A 312 -22.26 5.27 -26.55
N PRO A 313 -22.15 6.49 -27.07
CA PRO A 313 -22.61 7.69 -26.37
C PRO A 313 -24.13 7.77 -26.21
N ASN A 314 -24.90 6.98 -26.97
CA ASN A 314 -26.35 6.91 -26.87
C ASN A 314 -26.82 5.87 -25.84
N ASP A 315 -25.93 4.99 -25.40
CA ASP A 315 -26.24 4.06 -24.33
C ASP A 315 -26.35 4.82 -23.02
N ALA A 316 -27.42 4.56 -22.26
CA ALA A 316 -27.49 5.03 -20.88
C ALA A 316 -26.26 4.51 -20.12
N ALA A 317 -25.71 5.31 -19.20
CA ALA A 317 -24.50 4.92 -18.47
C ALA A 317 -24.63 3.55 -17.76
N ALA A 318 -25.85 3.19 -17.34
CA ALA A 318 -26.17 1.87 -16.78
C ALA A 318 -26.09 0.71 -17.80
N ALA A 319 -26.34 0.96 -19.09
CA ALA A 319 -26.12 -0.04 -20.13
C ALA A 319 -24.63 -0.21 -20.41
N CYS A 320 -23.87 0.89 -20.45
CA CYS A 320 -22.41 0.87 -20.58
C CYS A 320 -21.73 0.11 -19.43
N SER A 321 -22.23 0.22 -18.19
CA SER A 321 -21.62 -0.46 -17.03
C SER A 321 -21.72 -1.99 -17.11
N THR A 322 -22.77 -2.54 -17.72
CA THR A 322 -23.01 -3.99 -17.83
C THR A 322 -22.45 -4.60 -19.12
N PHE A 323 -22.25 -3.80 -20.17
CA PHE A 323 -21.65 -4.23 -21.43
C PHE A 323 -20.11 -4.26 -21.34
N ASP A 324 -19.46 -5.23 -21.99
CA ASP A 324 -17.99 -5.36 -21.96
C ASP A 324 -17.24 -4.23 -22.66
N GLY A 325 -17.94 -3.36 -23.37
CA GLY A 325 -17.39 -2.23 -24.11
C GLY A 325 -16.57 -2.62 -25.35
N PHE A 326 -16.21 -1.61 -26.13
CA PHE A 326 -15.37 -1.77 -27.31
C PHE A 326 -13.89 -1.58 -26.97
N SER A 327 -13.00 -2.32 -27.63
CA SER A 327 -11.53 -2.16 -27.50
C SER A 327 -10.98 -1.08 -28.43
N GLY A 328 -11.84 -0.44 -29.22
CA GLY A 328 -11.45 0.54 -30.23
C GLY A 328 -12.65 1.08 -31.00
N VAL A 329 -12.39 2.09 -31.82
CA VAL A 329 -13.40 2.82 -32.58
C VAL A 329 -12.96 2.96 -34.03
N ALA A 330 -13.92 3.20 -34.92
CA ALA A 330 -13.64 3.64 -36.29
C ALA A 330 -13.60 5.18 -36.36
N PRO A 331 -12.94 5.78 -37.36
CA PRO A 331 -12.87 7.24 -37.45
C PRO A 331 -14.25 7.88 -37.52
N GLN A 332 -14.38 9.02 -36.84
CA GLN A 332 -15.59 9.82 -36.70
C GLN A 332 -16.74 9.14 -35.95
N HIS A 333 -16.61 7.86 -35.57
CA HIS A 333 -17.55 7.29 -34.61
C HIS A 333 -17.35 7.93 -33.25
N THR A 334 -18.46 8.37 -32.69
CA THR A 334 -18.51 8.93 -31.36
C THR A 334 -18.49 7.83 -30.31
N PHE A 335 -17.82 8.07 -29.20
CA PHE A 335 -17.72 7.16 -28.08
C PHE A 335 -17.65 7.92 -26.76
N THR A 336 -18.04 7.25 -25.68
CA THR A 336 -17.75 7.66 -24.31
C THR A 336 -16.66 6.78 -23.72
N VAL A 337 -15.96 7.30 -22.73
CA VAL A 337 -14.95 6.55 -21.98
C VAL A 337 -15.51 6.27 -20.60
N MET A 338 -15.58 4.99 -20.22
CA MET A 338 -15.89 4.59 -18.86
C MET A 338 -14.60 4.08 -18.19
N VAL A 339 -14.28 4.65 -17.04
CA VAL A 339 -13.18 4.22 -16.17
C VAL A 339 -13.81 3.57 -14.94
N HIS A 340 -13.59 2.28 -14.74
CA HIS A 340 -14.00 1.63 -13.50
C HIS A 340 -13.06 2.04 -12.38
N CYS A 341 -13.66 2.38 -11.25
CA CYS A 341 -12.96 2.82 -10.07
C CYS A 341 -12.73 1.63 -9.13
N PRO A 342 -11.47 1.36 -8.75
CA PRO A 342 -11.18 0.42 -7.69
C PRO A 342 -11.89 0.82 -6.38
N PRO A 343 -12.37 -0.13 -5.57
CA PRO A 343 -12.91 0.13 -4.24
C PRO A 343 -12.01 1.08 -3.42
N GLY A 344 -12.57 2.16 -2.88
CA GLY A 344 -11.86 3.16 -2.08
C GLY A 344 -11.04 4.21 -2.85
N ALA A 345 -10.87 4.10 -4.17
CA ALA A 345 -9.98 5.00 -4.92
C ALA A 345 -10.64 6.33 -5.36
N CYS A 346 -11.89 6.26 -5.82
CA CYS A 346 -12.58 7.41 -6.41
C CYS A 346 -13.42 8.19 -5.39
N ALA A 347 -13.26 9.51 -5.40
CA ALA A 347 -14.07 10.42 -4.61
C ALA A 347 -15.48 10.63 -5.21
N ALA A 348 -16.45 10.95 -4.35
CA ALA A 348 -17.83 11.26 -4.73
C ALA A 348 -17.99 12.68 -5.30
N ASP A 349 -17.14 13.07 -6.25
CA ASP A 349 -17.09 14.39 -6.89
C ASP A 349 -16.92 14.28 -8.42
N THR A 350 -16.98 15.41 -9.12
CA THR A 350 -16.78 15.50 -10.58
C THR A 350 -15.36 15.93 -10.98
N ALA A 351 -14.42 16.01 -10.02
CA ALA A 351 -13.11 16.60 -10.24
C ALA A 351 -12.27 15.79 -11.22
N SER A 352 -12.49 14.47 -11.30
CA SER A 352 -11.77 13.58 -12.20
C SER A 352 -11.85 14.01 -13.67
N LYS A 353 -10.76 13.80 -14.39
CA LYS A 353 -10.60 14.16 -15.81
C LYS A 353 -9.96 13.02 -16.58
N VAL A 354 -10.27 12.95 -17.88
CA VAL A 354 -9.63 12.01 -18.81
C VAL A 354 -9.10 12.76 -20.03
N LYS A 355 -8.08 12.20 -20.67
CA LYS A 355 -7.62 12.62 -21.99
C LYS A 355 -7.13 11.42 -22.80
N VAL A 356 -7.36 11.48 -24.11
CA VAL A 356 -6.85 10.51 -25.08
C VAL A 356 -5.53 11.06 -25.62
N VAL A 357 -4.45 10.31 -25.46
CA VAL A 357 -3.10 10.71 -25.90
C VAL A 357 -2.54 9.68 -26.88
N ASP A 358 -1.55 10.07 -27.67
CA ASP A 358 -0.83 9.12 -28.52
C ASP A 358 -0.11 8.08 -27.63
N ALA A 359 -0.15 6.80 -28.04
CA ALA A 359 0.46 5.74 -27.25
C ALA A 359 1.98 5.91 -27.16
N HIS A 360 2.53 5.75 -25.96
CA HIS A 360 3.96 5.91 -25.70
C HIS A 360 4.38 5.03 -24.51
N ALA A 361 5.58 4.46 -24.56
CA ALA A 361 6.07 3.60 -23.47
C ALA A 361 6.16 4.33 -22.13
N ASP A 362 6.46 5.63 -22.15
CA ASP A 362 6.50 6.46 -20.93
C ASP A 362 5.12 6.68 -20.29
N ASN A 363 4.01 6.45 -21.02
CA ASN A 363 2.67 6.48 -20.43
C ASN A 363 2.43 5.26 -19.53
N ASP A 364 3.17 4.16 -19.75
CA ASP A 364 3.04 2.94 -18.95
C ASP A 364 3.74 3.04 -17.60
N LEU A 365 4.67 3.99 -17.40
CA LEU A 365 5.40 4.13 -16.14
C LEU A 365 4.47 4.47 -14.97
N ALA A 366 4.88 4.16 -13.73
CA ALA A 366 4.10 4.52 -12.56
C ALA A 366 3.93 6.05 -12.42
N SER A 367 2.82 6.48 -11.84
CA SER A 367 2.43 7.90 -11.78
C SER A 367 3.43 8.81 -11.04
N TRP A 368 4.23 8.24 -10.15
CA TRP A 368 5.24 8.96 -9.36
C TRP A 368 6.60 9.03 -10.06
N GLU A 369 6.81 8.29 -11.16
CA GLU A 369 8.05 8.35 -11.94
C GLU A 369 8.12 9.68 -12.69
N ALA A 370 9.26 10.36 -12.60
CA ALA A 370 9.43 11.67 -13.23
C ALA A 370 9.32 11.63 -14.76
N SER A 371 9.61 10.47 -15.36
CA SER A 371 9.48 10.23 -16.79
C SER A 371 8.08 9.77 -17.21
N ASN A 372 7.11 9.60 -16.29
CA ASN A 372 5.73 9.31 -16.69
C ASN A 372 5.19 10.45 -17.57
N SER A 373 4.77 10.12 -18.79
CA SER A 373 4.31 11.13 -19.75
C SER A 373 2.81 11.44 -19.65
N CYS A 374 2.00 10.70 -18.89
CA CYS A 374 0.58 11.03 -18.77
C CYS A 374 0.33 12.43 -18.19
N GLY A 375 1.24 12.95 -17.36
CA GLY A 375 1.16 14.32 -16.84
C GLY A 375 1.44 15.42 -17.86
N THR A 376 2.25 15.13 -18.88
CA THR A 376 2.79 16.13 -19.82
C THR A 376 2.31 15.92 -21.25
N ALA A 377 1.78 14.74 -21.57
CA ALA A 377 1.24 14.41 -22.88
C ALA A 377 0.02 15.28 -23.17
N SER A 378 0.08 15.98 -24.30
CA SER A 378 -1.07 16.68 -24.84
C SER A 378 -2.09 15.67 -25.37
N GLN A 379 -3.36 16.06 -25.35
CA GLN A 379 -4.39 15.31 -26.05
C GLN A 379 -4.00 15.12 -27.52
N THR A 380 -4.26 13.93 -28.06
CA THR A 380 -3.91 13.60 -29.44
C THR A 380 -4.49 14.62 -30.43
N ALA A 381 -3.66 15.02 -31.40
CA ALA A 381 -4.04 15.95 -32.46
C ALA A 381 -5.15 15.38 -33.37
N VAL A 382 -5.41 14.07 -33.31
CA VAL A 382 -6.44 13.44 -34.12
C VAL A 382 -7.82 13.45 -33.48
N GLN A 383 -7.96 13.92 -32.24
CA GLN A 383 -9.28 14.11 -31.65
C GLN A 383 -10.09 15.14 -32.45
N ALA A 384 -11.34 14.80 -32.76
CA ALA A 384 -12.25 15.68 -33.47
C ALA A 384 -12.58 16.92 -32.63
N ALA A 385 -12.74 18.06 -33.30
CA ALA A 385 -13.11 19.31 -32.63
C ALA A 385 -14.54 19.25 -32.05
N PRO A 386 -14.78 19.89 -30.89
CA PRO A 386 -13.80 20.60 -30.08
C PRO A 386 -12.89 19.64 -29.28
N PRO A 387 -11.60 19.98 -29.09
CA PRO A 387 -10.74 19.19 -28.21
C PRO A 387 -11.26 19.25 -26.78
N ASN A 388 -11.18 18.13 -26.07
CA ASN A 388 -11.54 18.06 -24.65
C ASN A 388 -10.55 18.85 -23.76
N CYS A 389 -9.27 18.83 -24.10
CA CYS A 389 -8.20 19.47 -23.36
C CYS A 389 -7.58 20.63 -24.13
N GLN A 390 -7.40 21.77 -23.45
CA GLN A 390 -6.71 22.95 -23.97
C GLN A 390 -5.20 22.90 -23.70
N SER A 391 -4.79 22.17 -22.66
CA SER A 391 -3.40 21.89 -22.29
C SER A 391 -3.30 20.47 -21.70
N PRO A 392 -2.09 19.91 -21.48
CA PRO A 392 -1.92 18.59 -20.87
C PRO A 392 -2.66 18.42 -19.54
N THR A 393 -2.81 19.48 -18.75
CA THR A 393 -3.42 19.43 -17.41
C THR A 393 -4.78 20.14 -17.33
N HIS A 394 -5.27 20.70 -18.43
CA HIS A 394 -6.54 21.43 -18.47
C HIS A 394 -7.53 20.79 -19.44
N CYS A 395 -8.39 19.92 -18.91
CA CYS A 395 -9.42 19.18 -19.65
C CYS A 395 -10.83 19.51 -19.12
N ALA A 396 -11.81 19.54 -20.02
CA ALA A 396 -13.18 19.93 -19.72
C ALA A 396 -14.10 18.76 -19.34
N ALA A 397 -13.87 17.56 -19.88
CA ALA A 397 -14.72 16.39 -19.66
C ALA A 397 -14.58 15.88 -18.24
N GLU A 398 -15.70 15.85 -17.52
CA GLU A 398 -15.80 15.38 -16.15
C GLU A 398 -16.39 13.97 -16.08
N GLY A 399 -16.02 13.23 -15.03
CA GLY A 399 -16.39 11.82 -14.86
C GLY A 399 -17.72 11.56 -14.14
N GLY A 400 -18.38 12.60 -13.64
CA GLY A 400 -19.53 12.49 -12.73
C GLY A 400 -19.15 12.09 -11.29
N SER A 401 -20.12 12.09 -10.37
CA SER A 401 -19.92 11.92 -8.91
C SER A 401 -19.90 10.47 -8.40
N ARG A 402 -20.10 9.48 -9.28
CA ARG A 402 -20.09 8.06 -8.90
C ARG A 402 -18.71 7.60 -8.42
N GLN A 403 -18.65 6.59 -7.55
CA GLN A 403 -17.40 6.05 -6.98
C GLN A 403 -17.06 4.64 -7.48
N ASP A 404 -18.00 3.94 -8.12
CA ASP A 404 -17.81 2.64 -8.75
C ASP A 404 -17.24 2.75 -10.18
N TRP A 405 -17.59 3.82 -10.89
CA TRP A 405 -17.02 4.18 -12.19
C TRP A 405 -17.17 5.67 -12.47
N LYS A 406 -16.39 6.18 -13.42
CA LYS A 406 -16.47 7.52 -13.99
C LYS A 406 -16.77 7.42 -15.48
N ILE A 407 -17.70 8.22 -16.00
CA ILE A 407 -18.02 8.28 -17.43
C ILE A 407 -17.71 9.65 -18.00
N PHE A 408 -17.05 9.66 -19.15
CA PHE A 408 -16.58 10.87 -19.80
C PHE A 408 -17.15 10.98 -21.22
N GLY A 409 -17.53 12.20 -21.60
CA GLY A 409 -18.13 12.48 -22.91
C GLY A 409 -19.65 12.31 -22.95
N GLU A 410 -20.32 12.23 -21.80
CA GLU A 410 -21.78 12.26 -21.71
C GLU A 410 -22.28 13.63 -22.22
N GLY A 411 -22.97 13.65 -23.36
CA GLY A 411 -23.43 14.88 -24.05
C GLY A 411 -22.44 15.52 -25.03
N THR A 412 -21.12 15.30 -24.87
CA THR A 412 -20.07 15.78 -25.79
C THR A 412 -19.10 14.65 -26.12
N ALA A 413 -19.63 13.60 -26.76
CA ALA A 413 -18.90 12.38 -27.06
C ALA A 413 -17.54 12.62 -27.75
N PHE A 414 -16.57 11.79 -27.41
CA PHE A 414 -15.28 11.79 -28.09
C PHE A 414 -15.43 11.25 -29.50
N ALA A 415 -14.65 11.75 -30.44
CA ALA A 415 -14.49 11.13 -31.74
C ALA A 415 -13.04 11.31 -32.20
N LEU A 416 -12.49 10.31 -32.86
CA LEU A 416 -11.14 10.38 -33.43
C LEU A 416 -11.20 10.46 -34.95
N ARG A 417 -10.29 11.22 -35.55
CA ARG A 417 -10.07 11.27 -37.00
C ARG A 417 -8.84 10.42 -37.31
N ALA A 418 -8.74 9.88 -38.52
CA ALA A 418 -7.48 9.20 -38.87
C ALA A 418 -6.35 10.23 -39.10
N GLN A 419 -6.65 11.35 -39.77
CA GLN A 419 -5.76 12.48 -40.09
C GLN A 419 -6.59 13.71 -40.57
N GLY A 420 -5.90 14.77 -41.03
CA GLY A 420 -6.47 16.07 -41.42
C GLY A 420 -7.36 16.05 -42.66
N THR A 421 -7.10 15.18 -43.65
CA THR A 421 -7.91 15.15 -44.89
C THR A 421 -8.99 14.07 -44.89
N LYS A 422 -10.09 14.30 -45.63
CA LYS A 422 -11.14 13.28 -45.86
C LYS A 422 -10.59 12.03 -46.57
N TYR A 423 -9.55 12.20 -47.40
CA TYR A 423 -8.91 11.09 -48.10
C TYR A 423 -8.20 10.18 -47.11
N GLU A 424 -7.33 10.72 -46.24
CA GLU A 424 -6.59 9.94 -45.24
C GLU A 424 -7.54 9.30 -44.22
N GLN A 425 -8.66 9.94 -43.88
CA GLN A 425 -9.70 9.36 -43.03
C GLN A 425 -10.32 8.09 -43.61
N ARG A 426 -10.40 7.98 -44.94
CA ARG A 426 -10.97 6.82 -45.65
C ARG A 426 -9.90 5.80 -46.06
N HIS A 427 -8.64 6.21 -46.13
CA HIS A 427 -7.55 5.41 -46.70
C HIS A 427 -6.39 5.16 -45.73
N PHE A 428 -6.54 5.42 -44.43
CA PHE A 428 -5.54 4.90 -43.49
C PHE A 428 -5.69 3.37 -43.41
N HIS A 429 -4.57 2.66 -43.50
CA HIS A 429 -4.57 1.19 -43.62
C HIS A 429 -4.03 0.50 -42.37
N THR A 430 -3.49 1.26 -41.42
CA THR A 430 -2.87 0.76 -40.20
C THR A 430 -3.71 1.14 -38.98
N THR A 431 -3.85 0.22 -38.04
CA THR A 431 -4.40 0.54 -36.71
C THR A 431 -3.52 1.61 -36.06
N LYS A 432 -4.15 2.57 -35.38
CA LYS A 432 -3.44 3.51 -34.50
C LYS A 432 -3.78 3.22 -33.04
N ASP A 433 -2.77 3.34 -32.21
CA ASP A 433 -2.84 3.04 -30.79
C ASP A 433 -2.82 4.35 -29.98
N PHE A 434 -3.69 4.42 -28.97
CA PHE A 434 -3.81 5.55 -28.07
C PHE A 434 -3.90 5.06 -26.63
N ASP A 435 -3.45 5.89 -25.70
CA ASP A 435 -3.59 5.64 -24.27
C ASP A 435 -4.62 6.58 -23.66
N LEU A 436 -5.28 6.07 -22.61
CA LEU A 436 -6.17 6.85 -21.78
C LEU A 436 -5.42 7.27 -20.52
N CYS A 437 -5.10 8.56 -20.43
CA CYS A 437 -4.57 9.15 -19.22
C CYS A 437 -5.71 9.73 -18.40
N PHE A 438 -5.71 9.45 -17.11
CA PHE A 438 -6.76 9.79 -16.17
C PHE A 438 -6.17 10.45 -14.94
N CYS A 439 -6.97 11.33 -14.36
CA CYS A 439 -6.66 12.04 -13.14
C CYS A 439 -7.86 11.95 -12.20
N LEU A 440 -7.63 11.55 -10.95
CA LEU A 440 -8.66 11.42 -9.92
C LEU A 440 -9.12 12.79 -9.37
N GLY A 441 -8.18 13.73 -9.22
CA GLY A 441 -8.39 15.06 -8.66
C GLY A 441 -7.11 15.90 -8.78
N THR A 442 -7.19 17.20 -8.46
CA THR A 442 -6.07 18.17 -8.61
C THR A 442 -5.40 18.14 -9.99
N CYS A 443 -6.19 17.96 -11.06
CA CYS A 443 -5.70 17.67 -12.42
C CYS A 443 -4.85 18.75 -13.09
N ASN A 444 -4.73 19.91 -12.45
CA ASN A 444 -3.77 20.94 -12.83
C ASN A 444 -2.31 20.53 -12.56
N SER A 445 -2.07 19.51 -11.72
CA SER A 445 -0.74 18.94 -11.48
C SER A 445 -0.43 17.80 -12.45
N ALA A 446 0.76 17.83 -13.06
CA ALA A 446 1.23 16.76 -13.94
C ALA A 446 1.37 15.42 -13.19
N THR A 447 1.71 15.44 -11.89
CA THR A 447 1.91 14.23 -11.07
C THR A 447 0.62 13.50 -10.72
N SER A 448 -0.55 14.08 -11.00
CA SER A 448 -1.86 13.48 -10.72
C SER A 448 -2.39 12.60 -11.86
N TRP A 449 -1.68 12.54 -12.99
CA TRP A 449 -2.12 11.82 -14.19
C TRP A 449 -1.42 10.48 -14.33
N PHE A 450 -2.18 9.45 -14.68
CA PHE A 450 -1.68 8.10 -14.92
C PHE A 450 -2.49 7.37 -15.98
N LYS A 451 -1.93 6.33 -16.58
CA LYS A 451 -2.62 5.53 -17.59
C LYS A 451 -3.64 4.61 -16.92
N VAL A 452 -4.84 4.53 -17.49
CA VAL A 452 -5.94 3.63 -17.06
C VAL A 452 -6.46 2.75 -18.18
N GLY A 453 -5.95 2.92 -19.39
CA GLY A 453 -6.54 2.30 -20.56
C GLY A 453 -5.73 2.46 -21.83
N HIS A 454 -6.16 1.70 -22.81
CA HIS A 454 -5.62 1.67 -24.14
C HIS A 454 -6.77 1.49 -25.13
N LEU A 455 -6.74 2.25 -26.22
CA LEU A 455 -7.74 2.13 -27.27
C LEU A 455 -7.12 2.15 -28.66
N LYS A 456 -7.82 1.51 -29.59
CA LYS A 456 -7.41 1.39 -30.98
C LYS A 456 -8.32 2.16 -31.91
N LEU A 457 -7.75 2.85 -32.89
CA LEU A 457 -8.47 3.40 -34.02
C LEU A 457 -8.32 2.44 -35.21
N TYR A 458 -9.42 1.80 -35.61
CA TYR A 458 -9.43 0.81 -36.68
C TYR A 458 -9.82 1.42 -38.02
N PRO A 459 -9.12 1.06 -39.11
CA PRO A 459 -9.51 1.49 -40.44
C PRO A 459 -10.79 0.81 -40.91
N TYR A 460 -11.60 1.55 -41.67
CA TYR A 460 -12.72 0.96 -42.38
C TYR A 460 -12.18 -0.08 -43.37
N ARG A 461 -12.52 -1.34 -43.17
CA ARG A 461 -12.24 -2.41 -44.13
C ARG A 461 -13.53 -2.75 -44.84
N LEU A 462 -13.60 -2.46 -46.14
CA LEU A 462 -14.65 -3.00 -46.98
C LEU A 462 -14.42 -4.50 -47.10
N VAL A 463 -15.22 -5.29 -46.40
CA VAL A 463 -15.23 -6.73 -46.59
C VAL A 463 -15.96 -6.99 -47.92
N ASN A 464 -15.25 -7.53 -48.91
CA ASN A 464 -15.86 -7.82 -50.19
C ASN A 464 -16.81 -9.01 -50.04
N LEU A 465 -18.08 -8.73 -49.78
CA LEU A 465 -19.18 -9.71 -49.71
C LEU A 465 -19.43 -10.44 -51.04
N ALA A 466 -18.76 -10.06 -52.13
CA ALA A 466 -18.91 -10.70 -53.44
C ALA A 466 -18.06 -11.98 -53.62
N GLY A 467 -17.38 -12.47 -52.58
CA GLY A 467 -16.55 -13.68 -52.63
C GLY A 467 -17.25 -15.02 -52.37
N ASP A 468 -18.42 -15.02 -51.73
CA ASP A 468 -19.07 -16.25 -51.22
C ASP A 468 -20.34 -16.65 -52.00
N GLN A 469 -20.31 -16.46 -53.32
CA GLN A 469 -21.33 -16.96 -54.25
C GLN A 469 -20.74 -17.93 -55.29
N ARG A 470 -19.70 -18.69 -54.93
CA ARG A 470 -19.25 -19.84 -55.75
C ARG A 470 -19.12 -21.15 -54.96
N GLY A 471 -20.28 -21.68 -54.54
CA GLY A 471 -20.64 -23.11 -54.62
C GLY A 471 -20.15 -23.98 -53.46
N VAL A 472 -20.97 -24.74 -52.72
CA VAL A 472 -21.96 -25.77 -53.17
C VAL A 472 -21.47 -26.60 -54.33
#